data_AF-A0A7J2YM80-F1
#
_entry.id   AF-A0A7J2YM80-F1
#
_cell.length_a   1.000
_cell.length_b   1.000
_cell.length_c   1.000
_cell.angle_alpha   90.00
_cell.angle_beta   90.00
_cell.angle_gamma   90.00
#
_symmetry.space_group_name_H-M   'P 1'
#
loop_
_entity.id
_entity.type
_entity.pdbx_description
1 polymer ?
#
loop_
_entity_poly.entity_id
_entity_poly.type
_entity_poly.pdbx_seq_one_letter_code
_entity_poly.pdbx_strand_id
1 'polypeptide(L)'
;MFSDKPAAWTPHPKLINHHPTMTLKNFFVIKHHDKIVATLNLIPVQWSIGGIPLRVEEMGQAATLAEYRHRGLQRRLVVEFHRQAAEQGYDLCVIEGIPYFYRQFGYEYAMPLLEETRIRLEQIPDYKSNLNFRSFTEENIPKAMQLLAQSQEKFYVHTIRDQQIWKMQHATGITAADKFEGYIVEKDGSLTAYFRISSDLENKTLILREASDANYYTNNAIFKFLKDFGKNMD
;
A
#
# COMPACT_ATOMS: atom_id res chain seq x y z
N MET A 1 -6.16 7.64 15.40
CA MET A 1 -5.79 7.05 16.70
C MET A 1 -4.87 5.88 16.40
N PHE A 2 -3.57 6.02 16.63
CA PHE A 2 -2.63 4.93 16.37
C PHE A 2 -2.92 3.82 17.39
N SER A 3 -3.13 2.60 16.89
CA SER A 3 -3.42 1.43 17.69
C SER A 3 -2.29 1.17 18.70
N ASP A 4 -2.60 1.20 20.00
CA ASP A 4 -1.74 0.75 21.09
C ASP A 4 -1.59 -0.78 21.16
N LYS A 5 -2.12 -1.54 20.19
CA LYS A 5 -1.88 -2.99 20.12
C LYS A 5 -0.46 -3.24 19.63
N PRO A 6 0.37 -4.00 20.37
CA PRO A 6 1.68 -4.40 19.89
C PRO A 6 1.48 -5.31 18.68
N ALA A 7 1.67 -4.78 17.47
CA ALA A 7 1.80 -5.61 16.29
C ALA A 7 2.95 -6.59 16.55
N ALA A 8 2.68 -7.90 16.42
CA ALA A 8 3.67 -8.94 16.61
C ALA A 8 4.93 -8.60 15.79
N TRP A 9 6.06 -8.51 16.49
CA TRP A 9 7.32 -7.85 16.13
C TRP A 9 8.16 -8.62 15.11
N THR A 10 7.53 -9.20 14.10
CA THR A 10 8.22 -9.98 13.08
C THR A 10 8.23 -9.17 11.78
N PRO A 11 9.39 -9.04 11.09
CA PRO A 11 9.42 -8.66 9.67
C PRO A 11 8.26 -9.30 8.94
N HIS A 12 7.44 -8.51 8.23
CA HIS A 12 6.20 -9.06 7.68
C HIS A 12 6.56 -10.27 6.81
N PRO A 13 6.25 -11.53 7.19
CA PRO A 13 6.87 -12.70 6.55
C PRO A 13 6.59 -12.73 5.05
N LYS A 14 5.47 -12.13 4.64
CA LYS A 14 5.12 -12.01 3.22
C LYS A 14 6.06 -11.11 2.42
N LEU A 15 6.66 -10.06 3.01
CA LEU A 15 7.65 -9.24 2.30
C LEU A 15 8.94 -10.02 2.08
N ILE A 16 9.40 -10.82 3.05
CA ILE A 16 10.60 -11.65 2.86
C ILE A 16 10.33 -12.81 1.89
N ASN A 17 9.17 -13.46 2.01
CA ASN A 17 8.90 -14.71 1.31
C ASN A 17 8.36 -14.50 -0.11
N HIS A 18 7.79 -13.33 -0.42
CA HIS A 18 7.13 -13.09 -1.71
C HIS A 18 7.60 -11.84 -2.45
N HIS A 19 8.26 -10.88 -1.80
CA HIS A 19 8.73 -9.70 -2.52
C HIS A 19 9.83 -10.11 -3.51
N PRO A 20 9.79 -9.65 -4.78
CA PRO A 20 10.72 -10.11 -5.81
C PRO A 20 12.18 -9.82 -5.50
N THR A 21 12.45 -8.76 -4.72
CA THR A 21 13.81 -8.26 -4.47
C THR A 21 14.19 -8.12 -2.99
N MET A 22 13.22 -8.16 -2.06
CA MET A 22 13.57 -8.00 -0.64
C MET A 22 14.12 -9.29 -0.08
N THR A 23 15.13 -9.16 0.77
CA THR A 23 15.75 -10.25 1.53
C THR A 23 15.91 -9.82 2.98
N LEU A 24 16.47 -10.69 3.82
CA LEU A 24 16.84 -10.32 5.19
C LEU A 24 17.83 -9.14 5.27
N LYS A 25 18.59 -8.87 4.20
CA LYS A 25 19.52 -7.72 4.13
C LYS A 25 18.82 -6.36 4.12
N ASN A 26 17.52 -6.34 3.87
CA ASN A 26 16.70 -5.13 3.89
C ASN A 26 16.10 -4.83 5.27
N PHE A 27 16.43 -5.64 6.29
CA PHE A 27 15.91 -5.49 7.65
C PHE A 27 17.07 -5.18 8.60
N PHE A 28 16.95 -4.08 9.33
CA PHE A 28 17.97 -3.63 10.27
C PHE A 28 17.45 -3.82 11.69
N VAL A 29 18.26 -4.47 12.52
CA VAL A 29 17.87 -4.79 13.89
C VAL A 29 18.99 -4.43 14.86
N ILE A 30 18.61 -3.93 16.03
CA ILE A 30 19.50 -3.87 17.20
C ILE A 30 19.05 -4.95 18.17
N LYS A 31 19.99 -5.78 18.61
CA LYS A 31 19.77 -6.82 19.62
C LYS A 31 20.41 -6.44 20.95
N HIS A 32 19.79 -6.85 22.05
CA HIS A 32 20.35 -6.83 23.40
C HIS A 32 19.98 -8.14 24.09
N HIS A 33 20.98 -8.93 24.49
CA HIS A 33 20.81 -10.31 25.00
C HIS A 33 19.89 -11.16 24.11
N ASP A 34 20.23 -11.24 22.81
CA ASP A 34 19.48 -11.96 21.75
C ASP A 34 18.03 -11.52 21.48
N LYS A 35 17.49 -10.60 22.26
CA LYS A 35 16.20 -9.94 22.00
C LYS A 35 16.38 -8.82 20.98
N ILE A 36 15.56 -8.78 19.93
CA ILE A 36 15.45 -7.60 19.05
C ILE A 36 14.77 -6.49 19.85
N VAL A 37 15.44 -5.35 20.01
CA VAL A 37 14.96 -4.22 20.82
C VAL A 37 14.61 -2.98 20.00
N ALA A 38 15.14 -2.88 18.79
CA ALA A 38 14.77 -1.88 17.80
C ALA A 38 14.92 -2.44 16.38
N THR A 39 14.09 -1.97 15.46
CA THR A 39 14.06 -2.40 14.07
C THR A 39 13.61 -1.27 13.15
N LEU A 40 14.00 -1.36 11.88
CA LEU A 40 13.35 -0.76 10.73
C LEU A 40 13.65 -1.62 9.49
N ASN A 41 12.94 -1.40 8.39
CA ASN A 41 13.26 -2.05 7.12
C ASN A 41 13.23 -1.08 5.95
N LEU A 42 13.83 -1.54 4.85
CA LEU A 42 13.97 -0.86 3.58
C LEU A 42 13.10 -1.58 2.55
N ILE A 43 12.10 -0.89 2.04
CA ILE A 43 11.18 -1.42 1.04
C ILE A 43 11.54 -0.75 -0.30
N PRO A 44 12.09 -1.49 -1.27
CA PRO A 44 12.43 -0.94 -2.56
C PRO A 44 11.16 -0.73 -3.39
N VAL A 45 10.89 0.52 -3.77
CA VAL A 45 9.77 0.90 -4.62
C VAL A 45 10.25 1.78 -5.77
N GLN A 46 9.46 1.86 -6.84
CA GLN A 46 9.72 2.80 -7.93
C GLN A 46 8.61 3.82 -7.98
N TRP A 47 8.97 5.09 -8.09
CA TRP A 47 8.02 6.18 -8.26
C TRP A 47 8.25 6.84 -9.62
N SER A 48 7.19 7.39 -10.19
CA SER A 48 7.25 8.40 -11.23
C SER A 48 7.03 9.76 -10.58
N ILE A 49 7.92 10.72 -10.82
CA ILE A 49 7.72 12.13 -10.44
C ILE A 49 7.85 12.96 -11.73
N GLY A 50 6.76 13.59 -12.15
CA GLY A 50 6.72 14.33 -13.42
C GLY A 50 7.07 13.47 -14.64
N GLY A 51 6.79 12.16 -14.59
CA GLY A 51 7.15 11.20 -15.64
C GLY A 51 8.58 10.64 -15.55
N ILE A 52 9.38 11.09 -14.58
CA ILE A 52 10.75 10.60 -14.37
C ILE A 52 10.71 9.40 -13.41
N PRO A 53 11.16 8.21 -13.83
CA PRO A 53 11.24 7.06 -12.95
C PRO A 53 12.40 7.23 -11.96
N LEU A 54 12.10 7.10 -10.67
CA LEU A 54 13.04 7.19 -9.57
C LEU A 54 13.03 5.90 -8.75
N ARG A 55 14.21 5.48 -8.32
CA ARG A 55 14.41 4.41 -7.34
C ARG A 55 14.20 5.00 -5.96
N VAL A 56 13.18 4.53 -5.26
CA VAL A 56 12.80 5.04 -3.96
C VAL A 56 12.95 3.95 -2.90
N GLU A 57 13.52 4.29 -1.76
CA GLU A 57 13.46 3.44 -0.57
C GLU A 57 12.42 3.97 0.39
N GLU A 58 11.40 3.16 0.64
CA GLU A 58 10.43 3.42 1.68
C GLU A 58 10.92 2.79 2.99
N MET A 59 11.06 3.63 4.03
CA MET A 59 11.37 3.16 5.37
C MET A 59 10.10 2.64 6.04
N GLY A 60 10.09 1.35 6.32
CA GLY A 60 8.99 0.67 6.99
C GLY A 60 9.35 0.18 8.39
N GLN A 61 8.32 -0.28 9.11
CA GLN A 61 8.42 -1.05 10.35
C GLN A 61 9.41 -0.48 11.39
N ALA A 62 9.55 0.85 11.44
CA ALA A 62 10.43 1.53 12.37
C ALA A 62 9.83 1.46 13.79
N ALA A 63 10.44 0.65 14.65
CA ALA A 63 9.91 0.42 15.98
C ALA A 63 11.01 0.19 17.03
N THR A 64 10.74 0.58 18.28
CA THR A 64 11.64 0.37 19.43
C THR A 64 10.83 0.00 20.65
N LEU A 65 11.25 -1.05 21.34
CA LEU A 65 10.65 -1.50 22.60
C LEU A 65 10.63 -0.36 23.62
N ALA A 66 9.53 -0.23 24.36
CA ALA A 66 9.27 0.91 25.23
C ALA A 66 10.40 1.14 26.25
N GLU A 67 10.89 0.06 26.87
CA GLU A 67 11.96 0.09 27.87
C GLU A 67 13.35 0.45 27.28
N TYR A 68 13.49 0.45 25.95
CA TYR A 68 14.71 0.81 25.20
C TYR A 68 14.64 2.16 24.48
N ARG A 69 13.52 2.90 24.61
CA ARG A 69 13.36 4.24 24.01
C ARG A 69 14.31 5.26 24.64
N HIS A 70 14.51 6.39 23.96
CA HIS A 70 15.39 7.50 24.38
C HIS A 70 16.89 7.16 24.51
N ARG A 71 17.34 6.06 23.92
CA ARG A 71 18.76 5.64 23.90
C ARG A 71 19.45 5.84 22.55
N GLY A 72 18.85 6.62 21.65
CA GLY A 72 19.39 6.88 20.31
C GLY A 72 19.36 5.69 19.33
N LEU A 73 18.64 4.60 19.66
CA LEU A 73 18.62 3.37 18.85
C LEU A 73 18.10 3.61 17.43
N GLN A 74 17.00 4.36 17.27
CA GLN A 74 16.48 4.67 15.94
C GLN A 74 17.43 5.54 15.13
N ARG A 75 18.12 6.49 15.76
CA ARG A 75 19.14 7.29 15.06
C ARG A 75 20.23 6.40 14.46
N ARG A 76 20.70 5.40 15.20
CA ARG A 76 21.71 4.45 14.70
C ARG A 76 21.19 3.63 13.52
N LEU A 77 19.94 3.15 13.61
CA LEU A 77 19.32 2.40 12.52
C LEU A 77 19.12 3.26 11.26
N VAL A 78 18.66 4.50 11.41
CA VAL A 78 18.43 5.43 10.29
C VAL A 78 19.74 5.82 9.60
N VAL A 79 20.84 6.00 10.35
CA VAL A 79 22.16 6.24 9.75
C VAL A 79 22.59 5.09 8.86
N GLU A 80 22.40 3.85 9.32
CA GLU A 80 22.74 2.66 8.54
C GLU A 80 21.80 2.46 7.34
N PHE A 81 20.51 2.78 7.50
CA PHE A 81 19.56 2.85 6.41
C PHE A 81 20.01 3.82 5.31
N HIS A 82 20.35 5.08 5.67
CA HIS A 82 20.80 6.08 4.71
C HIS A 82 22.11 5.68 4.02
N ARG A 83 23.04 5.05 4.75
CA ARG A 83 24.27 4.50 4.17
C ARG A 83 23.95 3.45 3.11
N GLN A 84 23.09 2.49 3.43
CA GLN A 84 22.70 1.42 2.52
C GLN A 84 21.95 1.97 1.29
N ALA A 85 21.06 2.95 1.48
CA ALA A 85 20.34 3.62 0.40
C ALA A 85 21.29 4.29 -0.59
N ALA A 86 22.27 5.05 -0.08
CA ALA A 86 23.27 5.73 -0.89
C ALA A 86 24.16 4.75 -1.65
N GLU A 87 24.62 3.67 -0.99
CA GLU A 87 25.45 2.64 -1.61
C GLU A 87 24.74 1.87 -2.73
N GLN A 88 23.43 1.67 -2.60
CA GLN A 88 22.63 1.01 -3.63
C GLN A 88 22.15 1.97 -4.73
N GLY A 89 22.44 3.27 -4.61
CA GLY A 89 22.10 4.28 -5.61
C GLY A 89 20.60 4.52 -5.72
N TYR A 90 19.91 4.66 -4.59
CA TYR A 90 18.53 5.15 -4.57
C TYR A 90 18.49 6.66 -4.62
N ASP A 91 17.47 7.19 -5.31
CA ASP A 91 17.32 8.61 -5.59
C ASP A 91 16.61 9.33 -4.43
N LEU A 92 15.68 8.64 -3.76
CA LEU A 92 14.84 9.19 -2.69
C LEU A 92 14.65 8.21 -1.55
N CYS A 93 14.59 8.74 -0.33
CA CYS A 93 14.15 8.01 0.86
C CYS A 93 12.82 8.61 1.34
N VAL A 94 11.80 7.77 1.54
CA VAL A 94 10.46 8.22 1.93
C VAL A 94 9.95 7.45 3.14
N ILE A 95 9.02 8.06 3.87
CA ILE A 95 8.35 7.44 4.99
C ILE A 95 7.02 8.14 5.28
N GLU A 96 5.98 7.38 5.60
CA GLU A 96 4.72 7.91 6.13
C GLU A 96 4.91 8.49 7.53
N GLY A 97 5.42 7.66 8.44
CA GLY A 97 6.05 8.06 9.68
C GLY A 97 5.14 8.63 10.76
N ILE A 98 5.77 9.02 11.86
CA ILE A 98 5.15 9.68 13.01
C ILE A 98 5.31 11.18 12.80
N PRO A 99 4.26 11.99 12.96
CA PRO A 99 4.34 13.43 12.77
C PRO A 99 5.52 14.06 13.52
N TYR A 100 6.27 14.93 12.83
CA TYR A 100 7.46 15.65 13.29
C TYR A 100 8.68 14.82 13.69
N PHE A 101 8.55 13.51 13.92
CA PHE A 101 9.64 12.67 14.42
C PHE A 101 10.81 12.59 13.45
N TYR A 102 10.55 12.43 12.15
CA TYR A 102 11.58 12.13 11.15
C TYR A 102 12.36 13.36 10.66
N ARG A 103 11.92 14.58 10.99
CA ARG A 103 12.66 15.82 10.69
C ARG A 103 14.05 15.84 11.29
N GLN A 104 14.24 15.19 12.43
CA GLN A 104 15.54 15.05 13.07
C GLN A 104 16.55 14.22 12.25
N PHE A 105 16.09 13.53 11.20
CA PHE A 105 16.90 12.74 10.28
C PHE A 105 16.94 13.35 8.86
N GLY A 106 16.50 14.60 8.70
CA GLY A 106 16.53 15.31 7.41
C GLY A 106 15.32 15.10 6.50
N TYR A 107 14.26 14.44 6.99
CA TYR A 107 13.01 14.31 6.24
C TYR A 107 12.15 15.57 6.36
N GLU A 108 11.35 15.85 5.34
CA GLU A 108 10.34 16.91 5.37
C GLU A 108 9.04 16.42 4.73
N TYR A 109 7.91 17.02 5.11
CA TYR A 109 6.61 16.74 4.50
C TYR A 109 6.61 17.17 3.03
N ALA A 110 6.32 16.22 2.15
CA ALA A 110 6.30 16.45 0.71
C ALA A 110 4.92 16.21 0.06
N MET A 111 4.11 15.30 0.62
CA MET A 111 2.82 14.90 0.07
C MET A 111 1.79 14.70 1.19
N PRO A 112 0.51 15.04 0.96
CA PRO A 112 -0.56 14.64 1.86
C PRO A 112 -0.68 13.11 1.89
N LEU A 113 -1.01 12.57 3.05
CA LEU A 113 -1.16 11.14 3.29
C LEU A 113 -2.51 10.88 3.95
N LEU A 114 -3.11 9.71 3.68
CA LEU A 114 -4.37 9.25 4.28
C LEU A 114 -5.57 10.16 3.99
N GLU A 115 -5.62 10.77 2.80
CA GLU A 115 -6.85 11.44 2.36
C GLU A 115 -7.96 10.40 2.15
N GLU A 116 -9.10 10.63 2.79
CA GLU A 116 -10.24 9.72 2.75
C GLU A 116 -11.54 10.49 2.54
N THR A 117 -12.47 9.86 1.84
CA THR A 117 -13.86 10.33 1.70
C THR A 117 -14.79 9.23 2.21
N ARG A 118 -15.72 9.60 3.10
CA ARG A 118 -16.73 8.68 3.62
C ARG A 118 -18.08 8.96 2.99
N ILE A 119 -18.72 7.90 2.49
CA ILE A 119 -20.07 7.94 1.92
C ILE A 119 -20.88 6.87 2.66
N ARG A 120 -22.06 7.23 3.17
CA ARG A 120 -22.95 6.24 3.79
C ARG A 120 -23.64 5.42 2.69
N LEU A 121 -23.86 4.12 2.92
CA LEU A 121 -24.40 3.22 1.88
C LEU A 121 -25.76 3.69 1.33
N GLU A 122 -26.59 4.33 2.16
CA GLU A 122 -27.88 4.90 1.76
C GLU A 122 -27.77 6.13 0.85
N GLN A 123 -26.61 6.81 0.86
CA GLN A 123 -26.34 7.93 -0.05
C GLN A 123 -25.94 7.46 -1.45
N ILE A 124 -25.57 6.19 -1.60
CA ILE A 124 -25.26 5.62 -2.90
C ILE A 124 -26.58 5.33 -3.63
N PRO A 125 -26.86 5.97 -4.78
CA PRO A 125 -28.10 5.74 -5.51
C PRO A 125 -28.19 4.30 -6.01
N ASP A 126 -29.41 3.79 -6.15
CA ASP A 126 -29.59 2.54 -6.88
C ASP A 126 -29.29 2.77 -8.36
N TYR A 127 -28.60 1.80 -8.97
CA TYR A 127 -28.16 1.89 -10.35
C TYR A 127 -28.32 0.52 -11.00
N LYS A 128 -28.93 0.48 -12.19
CA LYS A 128 -29.04 -0.74 -12.99
C LYS A 128 -27.96 -0.73 -14.05
N SER A 129 -27.17 -1.79 -14.10
CA SER A 129 -26.07 -1.97 -15.04
C SER A 129 -26.17 -3.34 -15.68
N ASN A 130 -25.76 -3.45 -16.94
CA ASN A 130 -25.53 -4.71 -17.64
C ASN A 130 -24.06 -5.15 -17.59
N LEU A 131 -23.22 -4.45 -16.82
CA LEU A 131 -21.82 -4.83 -16.60
C LEU A 131 -21.72 -6.06 -15.72
N ASN A 132 -20.77 -6.93 -16.04
CA ASN A 132 -20.47 -8.12 -15.25
C ASN A 132 -19.36 -7.84 -14.24
N PHE A 133 -19.49 -8.37 -13.03
CA PHE A 133 -18.50 -8.25 -11.97
C PHE A 133 -18.02 -9.64 -11.59
N ARG A 134 -16.70 -9.81 -11.47
CA ARG A 134 -16.11 -11.05 -10.96
C ARG A 134 -14.83 -10.79 -10.18
N SER A 135 -14.43 -11.77 -9.38
CA SER A 135 -13.15 -11.73 -8.68
C SER A 135 -11.98 -11.59 -9.65
N PHE A 136 -11.01 -10.79 -9.23
CA PHE A 136 -9.75 -10.59 -9.94
C PHE A 136 -8.90 -11.85 -9.86
N THR A 137 -8.33 -12.27 -10.99
CA THR A 137 -7.40 -13.40 -11.09
C THR A 137 -6.06 -12.97 -11.68
N GLU A 138 -5.03 -13.81 -11.57
CA GLU A 138 -3.69 -13.53 -12.12
C GLU A 138 -3.74 -13.22 -13.63
N GLU A 139 -4.65 -13.83 -14.39
CA GLU A 139 -4.85 -13.60 -15.83
C GLU A 139 -5.23 -12.14 -16.13
N ASN A 140 -5.82 -11.43 -15.17
CA ASN A 140 -6.24 -10.04 -15.32
C ASN A 140 -5.07 -9.04 -15.16
N ILE A 141 -3.92 -9.46 -14.61
CA ILE A 141 -2.80 -8.57 -14.28
C ILE A 141 -2.35 -7.71 -15.48
N PRO A 142 -2.07 -8.27 -16.67
CA PRO A 142 -1.56 -7.46 -17.79
C PRO A 142 -2.51 -6.30 -18.15
N LYS A 143 -3.82 -6.56 -18.17
CA LYS A 143 -4.83 -5.54 -18.50
C LYS A 143 -5.03 -4.54 -17.36
N ALA A 144 -5.00 -5.00 -16.11
CA ALA A 144 -5.10 -4.13 -14.93
C ALA A 144 -3.90 -3.18 -14.82
N MET A 145 -2.70 -3.63 -15.16
CA MET A 145 -1.50 -2.78 -15.24
C MET A 145 -1.68 -1.65 -16.26
N GLN A 146 -2.26 -1.93 -17.43
CA GLN A 146 -2.55 -0.90 -18.44
C GLN A 146 -3.58 0.13 -17.93
N LEU A 147 -4.65 -0.35 -17.29
CA LEU A 147 -5.68 0.52 -16.71
C LEU A 147 -5.13 1.39 -15.59
N LEU A 148 -4.29 0.82 -14.72
CA LEU A 148 -3.60 1.59 -13.69
C LEU A 148 -2.72 2.67 -14.31
N ALA A 149 -1.88 2.33 -15.29
CA ALA A 149 -0.99 3.28 -15.92
C ALA A 149 -1.76 4.47 -16.51
N GLN A 150 -2.85 4.21 -17.24
CA GLN A 150 -3.75 5.25 -17.75
C GLN A 150 -4.35 6.11 -16.63
N SER A 151 -4.82 5.48 -15.54
CA SER A 151 -5.37 6.18 -14.39
C SER A 151 -4.34 7.05 -13.68
N GLN A 152 -3.06 6.66 -13.75
CA GLN A 152 -1.96 7.33 -13.09
C GLN A 152 -1.43 8.55 -13.85
N GLU A 153 -1.74 8.70 -15.15
CA GLU A 153 -1.28 9.83 -15.98
C GLU A 153 -1.70 11.20 -15.43
N LYS A 154 -2.80 11.27 -14.68
CA LYS A 154 -3.27 12.50 -14.04
C LYS A 154 -2.50 12.90 -12.78
N PHE A 155 -1.69 11.99 -12.21
CA PHE A 155 -0.95 12.25 -10.98
C PHE A 155 0.50 12.60 -11.27
N TYR A 156 0.98 13.72 -10.72
CA TYR A 156 2.38 14.13 -10.85
C TYR A 156 3.33 13.16 -10.14
N VAL A 157 2.90 12.55 -9.04
CA VAL A 157 3.63 11.51 -8.32
C VAL A 157 2.79 10.25 -8.24
N HIS A 158 3.34 9.11 -8.66
CA HIS A 158 2.67 7.81 -8.49
C HIS A 158 3.68 6.66 -8.41
N THR A 159 3.26 5.53 -7.85
CA THR A 159 4.07 4.31 -7.84
C THR A 159 4.09 3.65 -9.21
N ILE A 160 5.22 3.06 -9.57
CA ILE A 160 5.40 2.19 -10.73
C ILE A 160 5.45 0.76 -10.20
N ARG A 161 4.57 -0.10 -10.72
CA ARG A 161 4.46 -1.51 -10.31
C ARG A 161 4.64 -2.39 -11.53
N ASP A 162 5.71 -3.19 -11.53
CA ASP A 162 5.91 -4.22 -12.54
C ASP A 162 5.01 -5.44 -12.30
N GLN A 163 5.06 -6.39 -13.24
CA GLN A 163 4.25 -7.61 -13.16
C GLN A 163 4.60 -8.47 -11.93
N GLN A 164 5.85 -8.47 -11.46
CA GLN A 164 6.27 -9.27 -10.31
C GLN A 164 5.65 -8.72 -9.02
N ILE A 165 5.65 -7.39 -8.86
CA ILE A 165 4.97 -6.71 -7.75
C ILE A 165 3.46 -6.97 -7.79
N TRP A 166 2.84 -6.90 -8.97
CA TRP A 166 1.41 -7.22 -9.11
C TRP A 166 1.08 -8.66 -8.71
N LYS A 167 1.89 -9.64 -9.15
CA LYS A 167 1.73 -11.05 -8.76
C LYS A 167 1.92 -11.25 -7.27
N MET A 168 2.95 -10.62 -6.68
CA MET A 168 3.19 -10.67 -5.25
C MET A 168 2.00 -10.12 -4.46
N GLN A 169 1.50 -8.93 -4.82
CA GLN A 169 0.35 -8.31 -4.15
C GLN A 169 -0.89 -9.19 -4.26
N HIS A 170 -1.16 -9.76 -5.44
CA HIS A 170 -2.29 -10.67 -5.65
C HIS A 170 -2.18 -11.93 -4.79
N ALA A 171 -1.03 -12.62 -4.83
CA ALA A 171 -0.81 -13.86 -4.09
C ALA A 171 -0.85 -13.66 -2.56
N THR A 172 -0.40 -12.50 -2.10
CA THR A 172 -0.33 -12.20 -0.66
C THR A 172 -1.60 -11.54 -0.13
N GLY A 173 -2.43 -10.99 -1.02
CA GLY A 173 -3.61 -10.19 -0.70
C GLY A 173 -3.28 -8.92 0.07
N ILE A 174 -2.06 -8.38 -0.07
CA ILE A 174 -1.63 -7.17 0.64
C ILE A 174 -1.00 -6.14 -0.30
N THR A 175 -1.27 -4.87 -0.02
CA THR A 175 -0.50 -3.74 -0.54
C THR A 175 0.09 -3.01 0.67
N ALA A 176 1.41 -2.98 0.79
CA ALA A 176 2.09 -2.59 2.03
C ALA A 176 1.55 -3.39 3.24
N ALA A 177 0.85 -2.75 4.19
CA ALA A 177 0.26 -3.40 5.36
C ALA A 177 -1.24 -3.73 5.20
N ASP A 178 -1.90 -3.24 4.15
CA ASP A 178 -3.34 -3.33 3.99
C ASP A 178 -3.76 -4.56 3.20
N LYS A 179 -4.71 -5.32 3.75
CA LYS A 179 -5.35 -6.43 3.04
C LYS A 179 -6.25 -5.89 1.94
N PHE A 180 -6.41 -6.67 0.87
CA PHE A 180 -7.42 -6.36 -0.15
C PHE A 180 -7.99 -7.61 -0.83
N GLU A 181 -9.19 -7.44 -1.39
CA GLU A 181 -9.85 -8.32 -2.34
C GLU A 181 -10.00 -7.56 -3.66
N GLY A 182 -9.63 -8.20 -4.77
CA GLY A 182 -9.68 -7.60 -6.09
C GLY A 182 -10.90 -8.04 -6.88
N TYR A 183 -11.47 -7.11 -7.65
CA TYR A 183 -12.57 -7.36 -8.58
C TYR A 183 -12.28 -6.69 -9.93
N ILE A 184 -12.90 -7.23 -10.97
CA ILE A 184 -12.90 -6.62 -12.30
C ILE A 184 -14.32 -6.33 -12.76
N VAL A 185 -14.42 -5.41 -13.71
CA VAL A 185 -15.67 -5.06 -14.40
C VAL A 185 -15.53 -5.38 -15.88
N GLU A 186 -16.42 -6.22 -16.39
CA GLU A 186 -16.43 -6.65 -17.78
C GLU A 186 -17.64 -6.08 -18.52
N LYS A 187 -17.41 -5.70 -19.78
CA LYS A 187 -18.44 -5.33 -20.74
C LYS A 187 -18.17 -6.10 -22.03
N ASP A 188 -19.17 -6.83 -22.53
CA ASP A 188 -19.06 -7.58 -23.80
C ASP A 188 -17.81 -8.49 -23.84
N GLY A 189 -17.51 -9.16 -22.71
CA GLY A 189 -16.35 -10.04 -22.55
C GLY A 189 -14.99 -9.33 -22.37
N SER A 190 -14.95 -8.01 -22.40
CA SER A 190 -13.73 -7.22 -22.24
C SER A 190 -13.63 -6.61 -20.83
N LEU A 191 -12.46 -6.74 -20.21
CA LEU A 191 -12.14 -6.08 -18.93
C LEU A 191 -12.03 -4.56 -19.17
N THR A 192 -12.95 -3.80 -18.56
CA THR A 192 -13.07 -2.34 -18.71
C THR A 192 -12.60 -1.55 -17.50
N ALA A 193 -12.67 -2.14 -16.30
CA ALA A 193 -12.17 -1.53 -15.07
C ALA A 193 -11.76 -2.62 -14.07
N TYR A 194 -11.01 -2.24 -13.05
CA TYR A 194 -10.75 -3.07 -11.88
C TYR A 194 -10.80 -2.21 -10.61
N PHE A 195 -11.04 -2.86 -9.47
CA PHE A 195 -10.97 -2.20 -8.17
C PHE A 195 -10.55 -3.20 -7.08
N ARG A 196 -10.03 -2.66 -5.98
CA ARG A 196 -9.62 -3.41 -4.79
C ARG A 196 -10.34 -2.85 -3.57
N ILE A 197 -10.91 -3.73 -2.76
CA ILE A 197 -11.63 -3.37 -1.54
C ILE A 197 -11.02 -4.06 -0.33
N SER A 198 -11.31 -3.55 0.86
CA SER A 198 -11.07 -4.25 2.11
C SER A 198 -12.20 -3.97 3.08
N SER A 199 -12.43 -4.89 4.01
CA SER A 199 -13.51 -4.81 4.99
C SER A 199 -12.95 -4.68 6.41
N ASP A 200 -13.45 -3.70 7.15
CA ASP A 200 -13.29 -3.60 8.60
C ASP A 200 -14.62 -4.01 9.25
N LEU A 201 -14.69 -5.26 9.68
CA LEU A 201 -15.90 -5.85 10.27
C LEU A 201 -16.18 -5.30 11.67
N GLU A 202 -15.14 -4.88 12.42
CA GLU A 202 -15.29 -4.31 13.75
C GLU A 202 -15.98 -2.94 13.67
N ASN A 203 -15.55 -2.12 12.71
CA ASN A 203 -16.12 -0.78 12.48
C ASN A 203 -17.21 -0.75 11.40
N LYS A 204 -17.70 -1.92 10.94
CA LYS A 204 -18.70 -2.06 9.86
C LYS A 204 -18.42 -1.16 8.65
N THR A 205 -17.15 -1.10 8.22
CA THR A 205 -16.70 -0.19 7.17
C THR A 205 -16.17 -0.97 5.97
N LEU A 206 -16.69 -0.66 4.79
CA LEU A 206 -16.14 -1.10 3.52
C LEU A 206 -15.21 -0.01 2.97
N ILE A 207 -13.99 -0.39 2.57
CA ILE A 207 -12.97 0.55 2.10
C ILE A 207 -12.67 0.22 0.63
N LEU A 208 -12.88 1.19 -0.26
CA LEU A 208 -12.36 1.14 -1.62
C LEU A 208 -10.89 1.60 -1.60
N ARG A 209 -9.97 0.65 -1.75
CA ARG A 209 -8.52 0.88 -1.62
C ARG A 209 -7.87 1.39 -2.91
N GLU A 210 -8.34 0.89 -4.04
CA GLU A 210 -7.83 1.24 -5.37
C GLU A 210 -8.94 1.03 -6.39
N ALA A 211 -9.04 1.91 -7.39
CA ALA A 211 -9.90 1.72 -8.54
C ALA A 211 -9.23 2.33 -9.77
N SER A 212 -9.35 1.65 -10.92
CA SER A 212 -9.00 2.28 -12.20
C SER A 212 -9.98 3.39 -12.54
N ASP A 213 -9.53 4.39 -13.27
CA ASP A 213 -10.40 5.36 -13.91
C ASP A 213 -11.35 4.66 -14.87
N ALA A 214 -12.62 5.06 -14.78
CA ALA A 214 -13.68 4.55 -15.62
C ALA A 214 -14.71 5.65 -15.91
N ASN A 215 -15.55 5.42 -16.91
CA ASN A 215 -16.62 6.36 -17.25
C ASN A 215 -17.70 6.40 -16.15
N TYR A 216 -18.58 7.41 -16.25
CA TYR A 216 -19.70 7.62 -15.31
C TYR A 216 -20.54 6.36 -15.07
N TYR A 217 -20.87 5.61 -16.12
CA TYR A 217 -21.74 4.44 -16.02
C TYR A 217 -21.05 3.28 -15.29
N THR A 218 -19.76 3.05 -15.56
CA THR A 218 -18.95 2.04 -14.86
C THR A 218 -18.76 2.41 -13.39
N ASN A 219 -18.46 3.67 -13.08
CA ASN A 219 -18.31 4.12 -11.69
C ASN A 219 -19.59 3.95 -10.88
N ASN A 220 -20.76 4.31 -11.45
CA ASN A 220 -22.03 4.07 -10.77
C ASN A 220 -22.33 2.58 -10.56
N ALA A 221 -21.93 1.72 -11.49
CA ALA A 221 -22.06 0.27 -11.32
C ALA A 221 -21.13 -0.24 -10.19
N ILE A 222 -19.91 0.27 -10.08
CA ILE A 222 -18.98 -0.05 -8.98
C ILE A 222 -19.57 0.42 -7.64
N PHE A 223 -20.07 1.65 -7.55
CA PHE A 223 -20.71 2.13 -6.32
C PHE A 223 -21.92 1.28 -5.93
N LYS A 224 -22.75 0.88 -6.89
CA LYS A 224 -23.86 -0.04 -6.63
C LYS A 224 -23.38 -1.41 -6.14
N PHE A 225 -22.31 -1.95 -6.74
CA PHE A 225 -21.69 -3.19 -6.27
C PHE A 225 -21.25 -3.07 -4.81
N LEU A 226 -20.56 -1.97 -4.45
CA LEU A 226 -20.12 -1.72 -3.08
C LEU A 226 -21.30 -1.59 -2.10
N LYS A 227 -22.39 -0.94 -2.52
CA LYS A 227 -23.64 -0.84 -1.74
C LYS A 227 -24.23 -2.20 -1.43
N ASP A 228 -24.32 -3.08 -2.42
CA ASP A 228 -24.87 -4.42 -2.23
C ASP A 228 -23.94 -5.31 -1.39
N PHE A 229 -22.64 -5.23 -1.67
CA PHE A 229 -21.62 -5.94 -0.90
C PHE A 229 -21.68 -5.55 0.58
N GLY A 230 -21.71 -4.25 0.88
CA GLY A 230 -21.78 -3.74 2.25
C GLY A 230 -23.04 -4.13 3.00
N LYS A 231 -24.20 -4.21 2.33
CA LYS A 231 -25.45 -4.69 2.95
C LYS A 231 -25.39 -6.16 3.36
N ASN A 232 -24.56 -6.97 2.70
CA ASN A 232 -24.38 -8.38 3.04
C ASN A 232 -23.34 -8.59 4.15
N MET A 233 -22.72 -7.52 4.67
CA MET A 233 -21.76 -7.57 5.78
C MET A 233 -22.41 -7.34 7.15
N ASP A 234 -23.68 -6.93 7.19
CA ASP A 234 -24.49 -6.79 8.41
C ASP A 234 -25.02 -8.15 8.91
#